data_AF-A0A6G7P8B7-F1
#
_entry.id   AF-A0A6G7P8B7-F1
#
_cell.length_a   1.000
_cell.length_b   1.000
_cell.length_c   1.000
_cell.angle_alpha   90.00
_cell.angle_beta   90.00
_cell.angle_gamma   90.00
#
_symmetry.space_group_name_H-M   'P 1'
#
loop_
_entity.id
_entity.type
_entity.pdbx_description
1 polymer ?
#
loop_
_entity_poly.entity_id
_entity_poly.type
_entity_poly.pdbx_seq_one_letter_code
_entity_poly.pdbx_strand_id
1 'polypeptide(L)'
;MTGTSNARRQPRPLTELSDVHDLLEEIRLRPGMWLRGNSLQHLDSLLCGYRAAMAVHGIEEDFPFWSPGTPGPFDAWLWRRLGRHSSLGWAVEIEREARQAGVPAVELFFGLWDEYRHGRRATAG
;
A
#
# COMPACT_ATOMS: atom_id res chain seq x y z
N MET A 1 -24.76 -18.87 -11.17
CA MET A 1 -23.65 -18.97 -12.15
C MET A 1 -23.46 -17.60 -12.77
N THR A 2 -22.54 -16.81 -12.23
CA THR A 2 -22.05 -15.55 -12.81
C THR A 2 -20.61 -15.41 -12.33
N GLY A 3 -19.69 -16.04 -13.06
CA GLY A 3 -18.28 -15.80 -12.91
C GLY A 3 -17.98 -14.42 -13.48
N THR A 4 -17.75 -13.44 -12.63
CA THR A 4 -17.19 -12.16 -13.05
C THR A 4 -15.79 -12.46 -13.56
N SER A 5 -15.64 -12.50 -14.88
CA SER A 5 -14.34 -12.59 -15.55
C SER A 5 -13.51 -11.39 -15.12
N ASN A 6 -12.61 -11.61 -14.16
CA ASN A 6 -11.61 -10.63 -13.74
C ASN A 6 -10.58 -10.58 -14.86
N ALA A 7 -10.88 -9.82 -15.91
CA ALA A 7 -9.94 -9.54 -16.98
C ALA A 7 -8.78 -8.76 -16.36
N ARG A 8 -7.75 -9.50 -15.92
CA ARG A 8 -6.54 -8.92 -15.34
C ARG A 8 -5.97 -7.96 -16.37
N ARG A 9 -6.03 -6.65 -16.06
CA ARG A 9 -5.43 -5.61 -16.88
C ARG A 9 -3.97 -5.98 -17.14
N GLN A 10 -3.49 -5.73 -18.36
CA GLN A 10 -2.07 -5.92 -18.63
C GLN A 10 -1.23 -4.94 -17.80
N PRO A 11 -0.05 -5.37 -17.33
CA PRO A 11 0.84 -4.48 -16.61
C PRO A 11 1.33 -3.34 -17.48
N ARG A 12 1.42 -2.15 -16.91
CA ARG A 12 2.04 -1.00 -17.59
C ARG A 12 3.56 -1.02 -17.47
N PRO A 13 4.30 -0.43 -18.43
CA PRO A 13 5.70 -0.13 -18.24
C PRO A 13 5.90 0.92 -17.13
N LEU A 14 7.03 0.86 -16.42
CA LEU A 14 7.36 1.78 -15.32
C LEU A 14 7.32 3.26 -15.72
N THR A 15 7.66 3.57 -16.98
CA THR A 15 7.67 4.92 -17.53
C THR A 15 6.27 5.53 -17.71
N GLU A 16 5.21 4.73 -17.60
CA GLU A 16 3.81 5.18 -17.68
C GLU A 16 3.15 5.31 -16.30
N LEU A 17 3.89 5.06 -15.21
CA LEU A 17 3.38 5.21 -13.86
C LEU A 17 3.54 6.67 -13.42
N SER A 18 2.46 7.26 -12.93
CA SER A 18 2.44 8.69 -12.59
C SER A 18 2.80 8.94 -11.12
N ASP A 19 2.46 8.00 -10.23
CA ASP A 19 2.57 8.16 -8.78
C ASP A 19 2.68 6.82 -8.03
N VAL A 20 2.77 6.89 -6.69
CA VAL A 20 2.79 5.70 -5.81
C VAL A 20 1.52 4.86 -5.94
N HIS A 21 0.37 5.45 -6.27
CA HIS A 21 -0.87 4.70 -6.44
C HIS A 21 -0.78 3.79 -7.66
N ASP A 22 -0.28 4.31 -8.78
CA ASP A 22 -0.02 3.55 -10.00
C ASP A 22 0.96 2.40 -9.76
N LEU A 23 2.04 2.65 -9.01
CA LEU A 23 3.00 1.62 -8.61
C LEU A 23 2.32 0.52 -7.78
N LEU A 24 1.50 0.89 -6.80
CA LEU A 24 0.80 -0.06 -5.95
C LEU A 24 -0.20 -0.93 -6.73
N GLU A 25 -0.84 -0.42 -7.78
CA GLU A 25 -1.67 -1.24 -8.67
C GLU A 25 -0.84 -2.27 -9.46
N GLU A 26 0.35 -1.89 -9.95
CA GLU A 26 1.24 -2.85 -10.63
C GLU A 26 1.80 -3.92 -9.68
N ILE A 27 2.04 -3.55 -8.41
CA ILE A 27 2.41 -4.51 -7.35
C ILE A 27 1.25 -5.44 -7.05
N ARG A 28 0.02 -4.92 -6.93
CA ARG A 28 -1.20 -5.72 -6.70
C ARG A 28 -1.44 -6.75 -7.81
N LEU A 29 -1.16 -6.41 -9.07
CA LEU A 29 -1.34 -7.31 -10.20
C LEU A 29 -0.38 -8.51 -10.15
N ARG A 30 0.87 -8.31 -9.68
CA ARG A 30 1.93 -9.34 -9.71
C ARG A 30 2.81 -9.30 -8.45
N PRO A 31 2.27 -9.52 -7.25
CA PRO A 31 3.00 -9.26 -6.00
C PRO A 31 4.29 -10.07 -5.90
N GLY A 32 4.33 -11.32 -6.38
CA GLY A 32 5.55 -12.14 -6.38
C GLY A 32 6.69 -11.62 -7.26
N MET A 33 6.41 -10.76 -8.26
CA MET A 33 7.44 -10.11 -9.07
C MET A 33 8.16 -9.00 -8.30
N TRP A 34 7.45 -8.31 -7.40
CA TRP A 34 7.94 -7.12 -6.71
C TRP A 34 8.35 -7.42 -5.27
N LEU A 35 7.60 -8.31 -4.61
CA LEU A 35 7.68 -8.57 -3.18
C LEU A 35 8.23 -9.97 -2.92
N ARG A 36 9.51 -10.04 -2.59
CA ARG A 36 10.14 -11.28 -2.12
C ARG A 36 9.33 -11.86 -0.96
N GLY A 37 8.87 -13.10 -1.13
CA GLY A 37 8.09 -13.81 -0.12
C GLY A 37 6.72 -13.20 0.20
N ASN A 38 6.20 -12.30 -0.64
CA ASN A 38 4.98 -11.53 -0.37
C ASN A 38 5.05 -10.77 0.98
N SER A 39 6.22 -10.26 1.35
CA SER A 39 6.42 -9.51 2.59
C SER A 39 6.03 -8.05 2.44
N LEU A 40 5.24 -7.55 3.40
CA LEU A 40 4.90 -6.12 3.49
C LEU A 40 6.07 -5.30 4.04
N GLN A 41 6.97 -5.89 4.82
CA GLN A 41 8.21 -5.21 5.22
C GLN A 41 9.11 -4.94 4.00
N HIS A 42 9.09 -5.84 3.01
CA HIS A 42 9.77 -5.61 1.75
C HIS A 42 9.07 -4.53 0.91
N LEU A 43 7.73 -4.48 0.93
CA LEU A 43 6.98 -3.37 0.33
C LEU A 43 7.33 -2.02 0.97
N ASP A 44 7.36 -1.96 2.31
CA ASP A 44 7.73 -0.77 3.07
C ASP A 44 9.14 -0.27 2.70
N SER A 45 10.10 -1.20 2.61
CA SER A 45 11.47 -0.90 2.15
C SER A 45 11.51 -0.37 0.71
N LEU A 46 10.72 -0.96 -0.20
CA LEU A 46 10.61 -0.51 -1.59
C LEU A 46 10.05 0.92 -1.66
N LEU A 47 8.99 1.20 -0.89
CA LEU A 47 8.37 2.53 -0.81
C LEU A 47 9.31 3.57 -0.16
N CYS A 48 10.20 3.16 0.75
CA CYS A 48 11.25 4.03 1.29
C CYS A 48 12.24 4.45 0.18
N GLY A 49 12.68 3.50 -0.64
CA GLY A 49 13.53 3.78 -1.81
C GLY A 49 12.84 4.70 -2.83
N TYR A 50 11.56 4.44 -3.11
CA TYR A 50 10.72 5.31 -3.96
C TYR A 50 10.70 6.75 -3.44
N ARG A 51 10.38 6.94 -2.15
CA ARG A 51 10.32 8.27 -1.53
C ARG A 51 11.68 8.97 -1.49
N ALA A 52 12.75 8.23 -1.24
CA ALA A 52 14.11 8.76 -1.26
C ALA A 52 14.50 9.27 -2.66
N ALA A 53 14.18 8.51 -3.71
CA ALA A 53 14.43 8.94 -5.09
C ALA A 53 13.65 10.21 -5.43
N MET A 54 12.36 10.29 -5.09
CA MET A 54 11.58 11.52 -5.28
C MET A 54 12.20 12.73 -4.58
N ALA A 55 12.63 12.56 -3.32
CA ALA A 55 13.26 13.63 -2.55
C ALA A 55 14.57 14.13 -3.18
N VAL A 56 15.42 13.21 -3.66
CA VAL A 56 16.68 13.56 -4.35
C VAL A 56 16.42 14.34 -5.64
N HIS A 57 15.34 14.00 -6.36
CA HIS A 57 14.96 14.64 -7.62
C HIS A 57 14.04 15.86 -7.45
N GLY A 58 13.69 16.24 -6.22
CA GLY A 58 12.81 17.39 -5.95
C GLY A 58 11.36 17.19 -6.47
N ILE A 59 10.90 15.94 -6.54
CA ILE A 59 9.54 15.60 -6.98
C ILE A 59 8.59 15.63 -5.79
N GLU A 60 7.50 16.39 -5.91
CA GLU A 60 6.41 16.42 -4.95
C GLU A 60 5.26 15.51 -5.40
N GLU A 61 4.75 14.70 -4.46
CA GLU A 61 3.66 13.76 -4.69
C GLU A 61 2.83 13.61 -3.41
N ASP A 62 1.51 13.35 -3.52
CA ASP A 62 0.67 12.95 -2.40
C ASP A 62 1.06 11.53 -1.94
N PHE A 63 2.10 11.45 -1.10
CA PHE A 63 2.60 10.19 -0.55
C PHE A 63 1.96 9.90 0.83
N PRO A 64 1.16 8.83 0.97
CA PRO A 64 0.27 8.68 2.13
C PRO A 64 0.86 7.88 3.30
N PHE A 65 2.06 7.30 3.17
CA PHE A 65 2.54 6.36 4.18
C PHE A 65 3.33 7.02 5.32
N TRP A 66 4.30 7.87 5.02
CA TRP A 66 5.05 8.62 6.04
C TRP A 66 5.68 9.88 5.45
N SER A 67 6.03 10.81 6.34
CA SER A 67 6.94 11.91 6.07
C SER A 67 8.08 11.88 7.09
N PRO A 68 9.23 12.52 6.83
CA PRO A 68 10.32 12.58 7.81
C PRO A 68 9.81 13.02 9.18
N GLY A 69 9.93 12.14 10.19
CA GLY A 69 9.52 12.41 11.57
C GLY A 69 8.01 12.35 11.87
N THR A 70 7.14 12.01 10.92
CA THR A 70 5.67 11.96 11.15
C THR A 70 5.00 10.75 10.48
N PRO A 71 4.10 10.04 11.19
CA PRO A 71 3.24 9.02 10.59
C PRO A 71 2.40 9.62 9.46
N GLY A 72 2.25 8.88 8.35
CA GLY A 72 1.47 9.37 7.22
C GLY A 72 -0.03 9.22 7.40
N PRO A 73 -0.82 9.81 6.49
CA PRO A 73 -2.28 9.69 6.47
C PRO A 73 -2.81 8.25 6.52
N PHE A 74 -2.13 7.29 5.89
CA PHE A 74 -2.50 5.88 5.92
C PHE A 74 -2.33 5.26 7.31
N ASP A 75 -1.20 5.49 7.97
CA ASP A 75 -0.96 5.02 9.35
C ASP A 75 -2.01 5.61 10.31
N ALA A 76 -2.25 6.92 10.23
CA ALA A 76 -3.23 7.61 11.07
C ALA A 76 -4.66 7.08 10.84
N TRP A 77 -5.01 6.71 9.61
CA TRP A 77 -6.27 6.04 9.32
C TRP A 77 -6.29 4.61 9.88
N LEU A 78 -5.23 3.83 9.67
CA LEU A 78 -5.14 2.44 10.09
C LEU A 78 -5.27 2.30 11.61
N TRP A 79 -4.58 3.15 12.37
CA TRP A 79 -4.64 3.12 13.84
C TRP A 79 -6.02 3.50 14.39
N ARG A 80 -6.72 4.44 13.75
CA ARG A 80 -8.12 4.72 14.06
C ARG A 80 -9.02 3.53 13.72
N ARG A 81 -8.81 2.91 12.57
CA ARG A 81 -9.59 1.75 12.08
C ARG A 81 -9.43 0.52 12.98
N LEU A 82 -8.25 0.32 13.56
CA LEU A 82 -7.95 -0.79 14.48
C LEU A 82 -8.21 -0.46 15.95
N GLY A 83 -8.48 0.81 16.29
CA GLY A 83 -8.67 1.26 17.67
C GLY A 83 -7.39 1.13 18.53
N ARG A 84 -6.21 1.08 17.91
CA ARG A 84 -4.92 0.92 18.59
C ARG A 84 -3.78 1.59 17.82
N HIS A 85 -2.67 1.85 18.49
CA HIS A 85 -1.43 2.35 17.88
C HIS A 85 -0.32 1.29 18.01
N SER A 86 0.61 1.25 17.05
CA SER A 86 1.82 0.42 17.13
C SER A 86 3.05 1.21 16.73
N SER A 87 4.16 0.98 17.45
CA SER A 87 5.48 1.51 17.11
C SER A 87 6.22 0.70 16.06
N LEU A 88 5.72 -0.48 15.68
CA LEU A 88 6.35 -1.37 14.69
C LEU A 88 5.99 -1.02 13.24
N GLY A 89 5.07 -0.07 13.03
CA GLY A 89 4.61 0.36 11.72
C GLY A 89 3.53 -0.55 11.12
N TRP A 90 2.85 -0.05 10.09
CA TRP A 90 1.74 -0.74 9.43
C TRP A 90 2.15 -2.12 8.87
N ALA A 91 3.34 -2.24 8.27
CA ALA A 91 3.75 -3.47 7.59
C ALA A 91 3.82 -4.68 8.55
N VAL A 92 4.45 -4.49 9.71
CA VAL A 92 4.59 -5.52 10.73
C VAL A 92 3.23 -5.88 11.35
N GLU A 93 2.40 -4.88 11.63
CA GLU A 93 1.08 -5.11 12.23
C GLU A 93 0.14 -5.82 11.27
N ILE A 94 0.11 -5.44 9.99
CA ILE A 94 -0.73 -6.12 9.00
C ILE A 94 -0.25 -7.55 8.77
N GLU A 95 1.06 -7.82 8.72
CA GLU A 95 1.57 -9.20 8.65
C GLU A 95 1.16 -10.03 9.88
N ARG A 96 1.15 -9.44 11.07
CA ARG A 96 0.70 -10.09 12.31
C ARG A 96 -0.80 -10.40 12.26
N GLU A 97 -1.63 -9.44 11.88
CA GLU A 97 -3.09 -9.62 11.73
C GLU A 97 -3.40 -10.68 10.66
N ALA A 98 -2.75 -10.61 9.50
CA ALA A 98 -2.91 -11.57 8.42
C ALA A 98 -2.58 -13.00 8.87
N ARG A 99 -1.50 -13.17 9.64
CA ARG A 99 -1.12 -14.46 10.22
C ARG A 99 -2.17 -14.98 11.19
N GLN A 100 -2.73 -14.13 12.04
CA GLN A 100 -3.78 -14.51 12.99
C GLN A 100 -5.09 -14.88 12.28
N ALA A 101 -5.44 -14.17 11.22
CA ALA A 101 -6.63 -14.42 10.42
C ALA A 101 -6.46 -15.56 9.38
N GLY A 102 -5.24 -16.05 9.17
CA GLY A 102 -4.95 -17.11 8.18
C GLY A 102 -5.10 -16.65 6.73
N VAL A 103 -4.92 -15.36 6.45
CA VAL A 103 -5.04 -14.76 5.10
C VAL A 103 -3.69 -14.26 4.59
N PRO A 104 -3.49 -14.11 3.26
CA PRO A 104 -2.27 -13.53 2.72
C PRO A 104 -2.12 -12.06 3.12
N ALA A 105 -0.96 -11.68 3.66
CA ALA A 105 -0.71 -10.31 4.16
C ALA A 105 -0.85 -9.24 3.06
N VAL A 106 -0.40 -9.54 1.84
CA VAL A 106 -0.55 -8.64 0.68
C VAL A 106 -2.01 -8.42 0.32
N GLU A 107 -2.86 -9.45 0.40
CA GLU A 107 -4.30 -9.30 0.15
C GLU A 107 -4.96 -8.45 1.24
N LEU A 108 -4.61 -8.69 2.51
CA LEU A 108 -5.11 -7.87 3.63
C LEU A 108 -4.69 -6.41 3.50
N PHE A 109 -3.41 -6.15 3.18
CA PHE A 109 -2.92 -4.80 2.92
C PHE A 109 -3.73 -4.11 1.83
N PHE A 110 -3.93 -4.77 0.69
CA PHE A 110 -4.66 -4.16 -0.42
C PHE A 110 -6.14 -3.97 -0.13
N GLY A 111 -6.77 -4.80 0.71
CA GLY A 111 -8.12 -4.55 1.21
C GLY A 111 -8.19 -3.29 2.09
N LEU A 112 -7.28 -3.17 3.06
CA LEU A 112 -7.17 -1.98 3.92
C LEU A 112 -6.85 -0.72 3.11
N TRP A 113 -6.00 -0.85 2.10
CA TRP A 113 -5.65 0.23 1.18
C TRP A 113 -6.85 0.73 0.39
N ASP A 114 -7.70 -0.18 -0.09
CA ASP A 114 -8.93 0.20 -0.78
C ASP A 114 -9.90 0.90 0.20
N GLU A 115 -10.11 0.38 1.41
CA GLU A 115 -10.94 1.04 2.44
C GLU A 115 -10.47 2.48 2.71
N TYR A 116 -9.16 2.67 2.89
CA TYR A 116 -8.55 3.99 3.09
C TYR A 116 -8.85 4.95 1.93
N ARG A 117 -8.68 4.49 0.68
CA ARG A 117 -8.93 5.32 -0.52
C ARG A 117 -10.40 5.66 -0.71
N HIS A 118 -11.31 4.74 -0.41
CA HIS A 118 -12.76 4.99 -0.47
C HIS A 118 -13.18 6.03 0.56
N GLY A 119 -12.69 5.92 1.81
CA GLY A 119 -12.98 6.89 2.87
C GLY A 119 -12.54 8.32 2.51
N ARG A 120 -11.36 8.48 1.90
CA ARG A 120 -10.86 9.80 1.46
C ARG A 120 -11.72 10.43 0.38
N ARG A 121 -12.21 9.65 -0.59
CA ARG A 121 -13.09 10.14 -1.67
C ARG A 121 -14.44 10.62 -1.15
N ALA A 122 -15.00 9.96 -0.13
CA ALA A 122 -16.29 10.34 0.45
C ALA A 122 -16.25 11.67 1.22
N THR A 123 -15.07 12.08 1.71
CA THR A 123 -14.86 13.34 2.43
C THR A 123 -14.39 14.50 1.55
N ALA A 124 -14.11 14.26 0.27
CA ALA A 124 -13.60 15.25 -0.69
C ALA A 124 -14.66 15.76 -1.68
N GLY A 125 -15.91 15.32 -1.54
CA GLY A 125 -17.09 15.83 -2.26
C GLY A 125 -18.07 16.46 -1.29
#